data_AF-A0A1E4LCX5-F1
#
_entry.id   AF-A0A1E4LCX5-F1
#
_cell.length_a   1.000
_cell.length_b   1.000
_cell.length_c   1.000
_cell.angle_alpha   90.00
_cell.angle_beta   90.00
_cell.angle_gamma   90.00
#
_symmetry.space_group_name_H-M   'P 1'
#
loop_
_entity.id
_entity.type
_entity.pdbx_description
1 polymer ?
#
loop_
_entity_poly.entity_id
_entity_poly.type
_entity_poly.pdbx_seq_one_letter_code
_entity_poly.pdbx_strand_id
1 'polypeptide(L)'
;MSLLVTDGALSTGSACHSDVVACLPDNTWIDLDNGVETVGDYWQVVRASCHLENKDGWLQIRPWLASEARQDRLDRKALGNLIAGFQREGRLSLANQVAFVNATKREEPEIFSFFYLAYLFHHLGDEEVRLQDWNALRIYAGMTPVQTEIAKAQRPVDFQYLSSAQLGVLQHVLFDSLDPYLKLEEMVLEREREPGMDTDYGFNLRTEPTEFLGNGITSKEMMWIDDVMDYLLVGLTKERSGFDIEDGMNPVALATNLFENERPDLHPWMKDEEQDVTRKYSAYRLGQQRQVRFRLHFGGGAYMALEVRDKGLIDRRARALGDLPYEVRKRVYDGLERLRAEAPPKKGTN
;
A
#
# COMPACT_ATOMS: atom_id res chain seq x y z
N MET A 1 9.30 -25.34 -2.40
CA MET A 1 10.66 -24.90 -2.00
C MET A 1 11.16 -24.11 -3.21
N SER A 2 10.99 -22.79 -3.23
CA SER A 2 11.38 -22.00 -4.41
C SER A 2 12.90 -21.95 -4.50
N LEU A 3 13.42 -22.09 -5.73
CA LEU A 3 14.83 -21.80 -6.01
C LEU A 3 15.04 -20.30 -5.79
N LEU A 4 15.92 -19.92 -4.87
CA LEU A 4 16.39 -18.54 -4.83
C LEU A 4 17.06 -18.21 -6.17
N VAL A 5 16.95 -16.96 -6.64
CA VAL A 5 17.57 -16.50 -7.91
C VAL A 5 19.03 -16.93 -8.03
N THR A 6 19.77 -16.89 -6.92
CA THR A 6 21.16 -17.32 -6.82
C THR A 6 21.34 -18.81 -7.06
N ASP A 7 20.45 -19.63 -6.53
CA ASP A 7 20.50 -21.08 -6.65
C ASP A 7 20.17 -21.52 -8.07
N GLY A 8 19.25 -20.81 -8.74
CA GLY A 8 18.95 -21.00 -10.15
C GLY A 8 20.15 -20.70 -11.06
N ALA A 9 20.84 -19.58 -10.83
CA ALA A 9 22.04 -19.22 -11.59
C ALA A 9 23.18 -20.23 -11.38
N LEU A 10 23.44 -20.64 -10.15
CA LEU A 10 24.50 -21.61 -9.82
C LEU A 10 24.18 -23.03 -10.33
N SER A 11 22.92 -23.46 -10.20
CA SER A 11 22.46 -24.74 -10.75
C SER A 11 22.56 -24.78 -12.27
N THR A 12 22.32 -23.63 -12.91
CA THR A 12 22.50 -23.46 -14.35
C THR A 12 23.96 -23.61 -14.77
N GLY A 13 24.88 -22.97 -14.06
CA GLY A 13 26.32 -23.15 -14.28
C GLY A 13 26.76 -24.60 -14.19
N SER A 14 26.29 -25.27 -13.14
CA SER A 14 26.55 -26.69 -12.89
C SER A 14 26.03 -27.57 -14.03
N ALA A 15 24.81 -27.32 -14.52
CA ALA A 15 24.20 -28.03 -15.64
C ALA A 15 24.91 -27.78 -16.98
N CYS A 16 25.49 -26.59 -17.17
CA CYS A 16 26.25 -26.24 -18.36
C CYS A 16 27.75 -26.60 -18.29
N HIS A 17 28.23 -27.15 -17.16
CA HIS A 17 29.65 -27.38 -16.89
C HIS A 17 30.51 -26.12 -17.06
N SER A 18 29.97 -24.95 -16.72
CA SER A 18 30.63 -23.65 -16.81
C SER A 18 30.55 -22.92 -15.49
N ASP A 19 31.60 -22.17 -15.16
CA ASP A 19 31.49 -21.14 -14.12
C ASP A 19 30.54 -20.03 -14.59
N VAL A 20 29.88 -19.33 -13.67
CA VAL A 20 28.81 -18.37 -13.99
C VAL A 20 29.19 -16.96 -13.57
N VAL A 21 28.98 -16.01 -14.47
CA VAL A 21 28.91 -14.58 -14.15
C VAL A 21 27.53 -14.08 -14.54
N ALA A 22 26.73 -13.68 -13.55
CA ALA A 22 25.36 -13.23 -13.77
C ALA A 22 25.17 -11.78 -13.33
N CYS A 23 24.58 -10.98 -14.21
CA CYS A 23 24.00 -9.69 -13.89
C CYS A 23 22.52 -9.76 -14.24
N LEU A 24 21.68 -10.06 -13.26
CA LEU A 24 20.24 -10.14 -13.45
C LEU A 24 19.57 -8.80 -13.12
N PRO A 25 18.55 -8.39 -13.89
CA PRO A 25 17.62 -7.35 -13.46
C PRO A 25 16.94 -7.70 -12.12
N ASP A 26 16.62 -6.70 -11.30
CA ASP A 26 15.96 -6.96 -10.01
C ASP A 26 14.52 -7.52 -10.21
N ASN A 27 13.88 -7.25 -11.35
CA ASN A 27 12.57 -7.79 -11.70
C ASN A 27 12.56 -9.31 -11.99
N THR A 28 13.73 -9.90 -12.26
CA THR A 28 13.83 -11.34 -12.55
C THR A 28 13.41 -12.19 -11.34
N TRP A 29 13.48 -11.65 -10.12
CA TRP A 29 13.04 -12.37 -8.92
C TRP A 29 11.51 -12.61 -8.89
N ILE A 30 10.68 -11.70 -9.42
CA ILE A 30 9.21 -11.89 -9.45
C ILE A 30 8.84 -13.06 -10.34
N ASP A 31 9.39 -13.08 -11.55
CA ASP A 31 9.09 -14.13 -12.52
C ASP A 31 9.50 -15.52 -11.99
N LEU A 32 10.46 -15.55 -11.06
CA LEU A 32 10.91 -16.77 -10.39
C LEU A 32 10.04 -17.18 -9.20
N ASP A 33 9.29 -16.26 -8.59
CA ASP A 33 8.35 -16.57 -7.50
C ASP A 33 7.07 -17.28 -8.02
N ASN A 34 6.75 -17.10 -9.31
CA ASN A 34 5.62 -17.74 -10.00
C ASN A 34 5.86 -19.24 -10.33
N GLY A 35 6.21 -20.05 -9.34
CA GLY A 35 6.22 -21.51 -9.49
C GLY A 35 7.43 -22.09 -10.22
N VAL A 36 8.60 -21.44 -10.11
CA VAL A 36 9.85 -22.03 -10.61
C VAL A 36 10.32 -23.15 -9.67
N GLU A 37 10.06 -24.37 -10.11
CA GLU A 37 10.43 -25.59 -9.37
C GLU A 37 11.66 -26.27 -9.97
N THR A 38 11.97 -26.00 -11.25
CA THR A 38 13.08 -26.64 -11.95
C THR A 38 14.07 -25.64 -12.55
N VAL A 39 15.28 -26.13 -12.85
CA VAL A 39 16.28 -25.37 -13.62
C VAL A 39 15.75 -24.99 -15.02
N GLY A 40 14.88 -25.81 -15.61
CA GLY A 40 14.25 -25.53 -16.90
C GLY A 40 13.33 -24.31 -16.85
N ASP A 41 12.53 -24.18 -15.80
CA ASP A 41 11.61 -23.06 -15.60
C ASP A 41 12.39 -21.76 -15.36
N TYR A 42 13.47 -21.85 -14.55
CA TYR A 42 14.42 -20.76 -14.37
C TYR A 42 15.00 -20.29 -15.71
N TRP A 43 15.39 -21.20 -16.59
CA TRP A 43 15.89 -20.87 -17.93
C TRP A 43 14.88 -20.12 -18.79
N GLN A 44 13.59 -20.47 -18.71
CA GLN A 44 12.54 -19.79 -19.47
C GLN A 44 12.40 -18.35 -19.01
N VAL A 45 12.35 -18.13 -17.69
CA VAL A 45 12.29 -16.81 -17.08
C VAL A 45 13.51 -15.97 -17.45
N VAL A 46 14.72 -16.50 -17.26
CA VAL A 46 15.95 -15.75 -17.52
C VAL A 46 16.12 -15.45 -19.02
N ARG A 47 15.74 -16.34 -19.94
CA ARG A 47 15.81 -16.05 -21.38
C ARG A 47 14.85 -14.94 -21.83
N ALA A 48 13.74 -14.75 -21.12
CA ALA A 48 12.80 -13.69 -21.44
C ALA A 48 13.39 -12.29 -21.17
N SER A 49 14.25 -12.15 -20.16
CA SER A 49 14.80 -10.86 -19.71
C SER A 49 16.31 -10.68 -19.92
N CYS A 50 17.04 -11.76 -20.22
CA CYS A 50 18.49 -11.76 -20.35
C CYS A 50 19.00 -12.46 -21.62
N HIS A 51 20.14 -11.97 -22.11
CA HIS A 51 21.08 -12.68 -22.95
C HIS A 51 21.88 -13.70 -22.14
N LEU A 52 22.05 -14.89 -22.69
CA LEU A 52 22.95 -15.91 -22.16
C LEU A 52 23.98 -16.28 -23.22
N GLU A 53 25.25 -16.15 -22.87
CA GLU A 53 26.38 -16.40 -23.78
C GLU A 53 27.44 -17.21 -23.05
N ASN A 54 27.88 -18.33 -23.63
CA ASN A 54 29.10 -19.01 -23.17
C ASN A 54 30.30 -18.35 -23.84
N LYS A 55 31.15 -17.70 -23.04
CA LYS A 55 32.32 -16.99 -23.52
C LYS A 55 33.50 -17.22 -22.57
N ASP A 56 34.63 -17.64 -23.14
CA ASP A 56 35.89 -17.89 -22.43
C ASP A 56 35.77 -18.91 -21.27
N GLY A 57 34.89 -19.90 -21.42
CA GLY A 57 34.61 -20.91 -20.38
C GLY A 57 33.62 -20.48 -19.30
N TRP A 58 33.08 -19.26 -19.39
CA TRP A 58 32.08 -18.73 -18.47
C TRP A 58 30.72 -18.64 -19.14
N LEU A 59 29.68 -19.04 -18.42
CA LEU A 59 28.31 -18.67 -18.76
C LEU A 59 28.06 -17.23 -18.28
N GLN A 60 27.89 -16.32 -19.22
CA GLN A 60 27.61 -14.91 -18.99
C GLN A 60 26.12 -14.65 -19.15
N ILE A 61 25.47 -14.18 -18.08
CA ILE A 61 24.05 -13.80 -18.08
C ILE A 61 23.95 -12.29 -17.93
N ARG A 62 23.32 -11.61 -18.89
CA ARG A 62 23.21 -10.14 -18.92
C ARG A 62 21.81 -9.70 -19.36
N PRO A 63 21.28 -8.56 -18.90
CA PRO A 63 19.97 -8.08 -19.35
C PRO A 63 19.97 -7.78 -20.86
N TRP A 64 18.85 -8.03 -21.55
CA TRP A 64 18.64 -7.54 -22.93
C TRP A 64 18.76 -6.01 -22.99
N LEU A 65 18.13 -5.34 -22.03
CA LEU A 65 18.06 -3.87 -21.95
C LEU A 65 18.89 -3.39 -20.74
N ALA A 66 20.21 -3.47 -20.87
CA ALA A 66 21.14 -3.13 -19.77
C ALA A 66 21.02 -1.67 -19.29
N SER A 67 20.51 -0.76 -20.11
CA SER A 67 20.23 0.62 -19.68
C SER A 67 19.03 0.69 -18.73
N GLU A 68 17.91 0.08 -19.13
CA GLU A 68 16.70 0.00 -18.32
C GLU A 68 16.96 -0.75 -17.03
N ALA A 69 17.61 -1.92 -17.09
CA ALA A 69 17.98 -2.69 -15.90
C ALA A 69 18.94 -1.95 -14.93
N ARG A 70 19.59 -0.86 -15.36
CA ARG A 70 20.37 0.02 -14.47
C ARG A 70 19.53 1.15 -13.88
N GLN A 71 18.58 1.68 -14.64
CA GLN A 71 17.60 2.67 -14.16
C GLN A 71 16.66 2.03 -13.12
N ASP A 72 16.41 0.74 -13.29
CA ASP A 72 15.47 -0.07 -12.51
C ASP A 72 16.13 -0.85 -11.37
N ARG A 73 17.34 -0.45 -11.01
CA ARG A 73 18.09 -1.15 -9.96
C ARG A 73 17.70 -0.59 -8.59
N LEU A 74 17.26 -1.48 -7.70
CA LEU A 74 17.03 -1.18 -6.30
C LEU A 74 18.31 -0.68 -5.63
N ASP A 75 18.18 0.36 -4.81
CA ASP A 75 19.22 0.67 -3.84
C ASP A 75 19.19 -0.37 -2.71
N ARG A 76 19.98 -1.43 -2.88
CA ARG A 76 20.08 -2.54 -1.93
C ARG A 76 20.54 -2.10 -0.55
N LYS A 77 21.31 -1.00 -0.45
CA LYS A 77 21.74 -0.47 0.84
C LYS A 77 20.56 0.21 1.54
N ALA A 78 19.78 1.01 0.81
CA ALA A 78 18.55 1.60 1.34
C ALA A 78 17.55 0.52 1.76
N LEU A 79 17.30 -0.48 0.91
CA LEU A 79 16.39 -1.59 1.22
C LEU A 79 16.89 -2.40 2.43
N GLY A 80 18.19 -2.70 2.50
CA GLY A 80 18.78 -3.39 3.65
C GLY A 80 18.62 -2.61 4.96
N ASN A 81 18.75 -1.28 4.91
CA ASN A 81 18.50 -0.43 6.08
C ASN A 81 17.02 -0.45 6.50
N LEU A 82 16.10 -0.43 5.54
CA LEU A 82 14.65 -0.53 5.81
C LEU A 82 14.31 -1.86 6.50
N ILE A 83 14.82 -2.98 5.95
CA ILE A 83 14.63 -4.32 6.51
C ILE A 83 15.24 -4.43 7.91
N ALA A 84 16.47 -3.94 8.11
CA ALA A 84 17.12 -3.96 9.41
C ALA A 84 16.36 -3.11 10.45
N GLY A 85 15.86 -1.93 10.03
CA GLY A 85 15.02 -1.08 10.86
C GLY A 85 13.74 -1.79 11.29
N PHE A 86 13.09 -2.48 10.36
CA PHE A 86 11.93 -3.32 10.66
C PHE A 86 12.26 -4.45 11.64
N GLN A 87 13.30 -5.25 11.38
CA GLN A 87 13.68 -6.36 12.26
C GLN A 87 13.95 -5.89 13.69
N ARG A 88 14.54 -4.70 13.83
CA ARG A 88 14.82 -4.07 15.14
C ARG A 88 13.55 -3.57 15.84
N GLU A 89 12.64 -2.92 15.11
CA GLU A 89 11.47 -2.25 15.68
C GLU A 89 10.21 -3.13 15.70
N GLY A 90 10.24 -4.25 14.98
CA GLY A 90 9.09 -5.13 14.77
C GLY A 90 7.93 -4.48 14.01
N ARG A 91 8.17 -3.35 13.33
CA ARG A 91 7.20 -2.60 12.52
C ARG A 91 7.88 -1.73 11.46
N LEU A 92 7.15 -1.37 10.40
CA LEU A 92 7.64 -0.48 9.35
C LEU A 92 7.43 0.98 9.76
N SER A 93 8.30 1.51 10.62
CA SER A 93 8.12 2.88 11.14
C SER A 93 8.26 3.96 10.09
N LEU A 94 7.54 5.07 10.27
CA LEU A 94 7.56 6.20 9.35
C LEU A 94 8.98 6.75 9.13
N ALA A 95 9.81 6.75 10.18
CA ALA A 95 11.20 7.20 10.08
C ALA A 95 12.03 6.31 9.14
N ASN A 96 11.86 4.98 9.23
CA ASN A 96 12.56 4.05 8.34
C ASN A 96 12.03 4.15 6.91
N GLN A 97 10.72 4.29 6.73
CA GLN A 97 10.10 4.53 5.43
C GLN A 97 10.62 5.82 4.78
N VAL A 98 10.64 6.94 5.51
CA VAL A 98 11.19 8.23 5.05
C VAL A 98 12.66 8.12 4.68
N ALA A 99 13.47 7.46 5.51
CA ALA A 99 14.89 7.24 5.21
C ALA A 99 15.10 6.44 3.92
N PHE A 100 14.25 5.44 3.68
CA PHE A 100 14.26 4.64 2.46
C PHE A 100 13.92 5.49 1.23
N VAL A 101 12.77 6.18 1.22
CA VAL A 101 12.37 6.96 0.04
C VAL A 101 13.35 8.08 -0.29
N ASN A 102 13.95 8.73 0.72
CA ASN A 102 14.96 9.76 0.53
C ASN A 102 16.28 9.23 -0.05
N ALA A 103 16.62 7.97 0.22
CA ALA A 103 17.80 7.34 -0.35
C ALA A 103 17.56 6.87 -1.80
N THR A 104 16.32 6.47 -2.12
CA THR A 104 15.95 6.02 -3.47
C THR A 104 15.67 7.20 -4.41
N LYS A 105 16.28 7.15 -5.60
CA LYS A 105 16.11 8.21 -6.63
C LYS A 105 14.88 8.03 -7.51
N ARG A 106 14.27 6.85 -7.53
CA ARG A 106 13.09 6.53 -8.34
C ARG A 106 11.84 7.09 -7.69
N GLU A 107 10.95 7.71 -8.45
CA GLU A 107 9.74 8.34 -7.92
C GLU A 107 8.73 7.32 -7.37
N GLU A 108 8.69 6.13 -7.95
CA GLU A 108 7.95 4.99 -7.42
C GLU A 108 8.90 3.97 -6.80
N PRO A 109 8.86 3.78 -5.47
CA PRO A 109 9.45 2.62 -4.82
C PRO A 109 8.84 1.38 -5.44
N GLU A 110 9.73 0.66 -6.09
CA GLU A 110 9.36 -0.33 -7.07
C GLU A 110 8.41 -1.36 -6.45
N ILE A 111 7.48 -1.87 -7.26
CA ILE A 111 6.68 -3.06 -6.94
C ILE A 111 7.56 -4.18 -6.33
N PHE A 112 8.85 -4.23 -6.72
CA PHE A 112 9.89 -5.11 -6.19
C PHE A 112 10.22 -4.89 -4.70
N SER A 113 10.33 -3.63 -4.26
CA SER A 113 10.47 -3.33 -2.82
C SER A 113 9.25 -3.83 -2.08
N PHE A 114 8.05 -3.62 -2.62
CA PHE A 114 6.81 -4.18 -2.05
C PHE A 114 6.91 -5.70 -1.85
N PHE A 115 7.42 -6.49 -2.80
CA PHE A 115 7.50 -7.94 -2.61
C PHE A 115 8.49 -8.36 -1.52
N TYR A 116 9.68 -7.75 -1.46
CA TYR A 116 10.62 -8.01 -0.36
C TYR A 116 9.98 -7.67 0.98
N LEU A 117 9.22 -6.58 1.02
CA LEU A 117 8.48 -6.22 2.19
C LEU A 117 7.39 -7.28 2.44
N ALA A 118 6.39 -7.47 1.59
CA ALA A 118 5.28 -8.42 1.77
C ALA A 118 5.74 -9.80 2.29
N TYR A 119 6.81 -10.37 1.69
CA TYR A 119 7.40 -11.63 2.15
C TYR A 119 7.92 -11.58 3.60
N LEU A 120 8.55 -10.48 4.00
CA LEU A 120 9.07 -10.26 5.35
C LEU A 120 8.00 -9.79 6.35
N PHE A 121 6.92 -9.15 5.89
CA PHE A 121 5.83 -8.57 6.69
C PHE A 121 4.52 -9.36 6.60
N HIS A 122 4.55 -10.68 6.39
CA HIS A 122 3.33 -11.50 6.28
C HIS A 122 2.29 -11.28 7.39
N HIS A 123 2.71 -10.89 8.61
CA HIS A 123 1.79 -10.59 9.74
C HIS A 123 1.16 -9.19 9.70
N LEU A 124 1.62 -8.29 8.82
CA LEU A 124 0.96 -7.00 8.61
C LEU A 124 -0.12 -7.09 7.51
N GLY A 125 -0.26 -8.24 6.85
CA GLY A 125 -1.15 -8.44 5.72
C GLY A 125 -0.57 -7.86 4.41
N ASP A 126 -0.63 -8.64 3.33
CA ASP A 126 -0.10 -8.24 2.01
C ASP A 126 -0.77 -6.98 1.47
N GLU A 127 -2.05 -6.75 1.81
CA GLU A 127 -2.76 -5.54 1.42
C GLU A 127 -2.15 -4.27 2.02
N GLU A 128 -1.61 -4.32 3.23
CA GLU A 128 -1.15 -3.12 3.93
C GLU A 128 0.12 -2.53 3.32
N VAL A 129 1.06 -3.39 2.92
CA VAL A 129 2.27 -2.94 2.21
C VAL A 129 1.89 -2.47 0.79
N ARG A 130 0.87 -3.09 0.18
CA ARG A 130 0.39 -2.75 -1.19
C ARG A 130 -0.30 -1.39 -1.23
N LEU A 131 -1.01 -1.05 -0.16
CA LEU A 131 -1.79 0.18 -0.04
C LEU A 131 -0.98 1.37 0.51
N GLN A 132 0.33 1.21 0.73
CA GLN A 132 1.19 2.32 1.13
C GLN A 132 1.41 3.25 -0.07
N ASP A 133 0.97 4.50 0.05
CA ASP A 133 1.20 5.51 -0.97
C ASP A 133 2.61 6.10 -0.81
N TRP A 134 3.50 5.66 -1.68
CA TRP A 134 4.88 6.09 -1.68
C TRP A 134 5.07 7.54 -2.16
N ASN A 135 4.17 8.05 -2.99
CA ASN A 135 4.19 9.44 -3.42
C ASN A 135 3.78 10.35 -2.25
N ALA A 136 2.76 9.96 -1.47
CA ALA A 136 2.43 10.61 -0.21
C ALA A 136 3.62 10.64 0.74
N LEU A 137 4.36 9.53 0.83
CA LEU A 137 5.53 9.43 1.69
C LEU A 137 6.68 10.33 1.22
N ARG A 138 6.89 10.51 -0.09
CA ARG A 138 7.87 11.48 -0.61
C ARG A 138 7.47 12.92 -0.28
N ILE A 139 6.18 13.25 -0.40
CA ILE A 139 5.67 14.57 0.00
C ILE A 139 5.90 14.80 1.49
N TYR A 140 5.58 13.79 2.31
CA TYR A 140 5.81 13.81 3.76
C TYR A 140 7.29 13.97 4.10
N ALA A 141 8.17 13.21 3.46
CA ALA A 141 9.61 13.24 3.66
C ALA A 141 10.22 14.61 3.32
N GLY A 142 9.62 15.33 2.36
CA GLY A 142 10.02 16.68 1.96
C GLY A 142 9.42 17.80 2.82
N MET A 143 8.61 17.49 3.84
CA MET A 143 7.96 18.52 4.66
C MET A 143 8.97 19.34 5.47
N THR A 144 8.84 20.66 5.40
CA THR A 144 9.60 21.58 6.25
C THR A 144 9.00 21.63 7.67
N PRO A 145 9.77 22.10 8.68
CA PRO A 145 9.21 22.34 10.01
C PRO A 145 8.00 23.28 9.99
N VAL A 146 8.01 24.29 9.11
CA VAL A 146 6.90 25.24 8.96
C VAL A 146 5.64 24.53 8.42
N GLN A 147 5.76 23.71 7.38
CA GLN A 147 4.63 22.93 6.86
C GLN A 147 4.08 21.95 7.92
N THR A 148 4.96 21.39 8.76
CA THR A 148 4.57 20.52 9.87
C THR A 148 3.77 21.27 10.94
N GLU A 149 4.18 22.49 11.29
CA GLU A 149 3.41 23.31 12.24
C GLU A 149 2.07 23.79 11.65
N ILE A 150 2.02 24.09 10.35
CA ILE A 150 0.77 24.39 9.64
C ILE A 150 -0.19 23.21 9.69
N ALA A 151 0.32 21.98 9.46
CA ALA A 151 -0.46 20.74 9.58
C ALA A 151 -1.05 20.56 10.99
N LYS A 152 -0.23 20.74 12.04
CA LYS A 152 -0.68 20.68 13.44
C LYS A 152 -1.76 21.71 13.75
N ALA A 153 -1.66 22.89 13.14
CA ALA A 153 -2.64 23.96 13.28
C ALA A 153 -3.91 23.75 12.42
N GLN A 154 -4.00 22.63 11.67
CA GLN A 154 -5.09 22.33 10.72
C GLN A 154 -5.33 23.44 9.70
N ARG A 155 -4.26 24.12 9.29
CA ARG A 155 -4.32 25.16 8.26
C ARG A 155 -3.83 24.58 6.93
N PRO A 156 -4.32 25.08 5.80
CA PRO A 156 -3.82 24.66 4.51
C PRO A 156 -2.43 25.24 4.23
N VAL A 157 -1.59 24.46 3.55
CA VAL A 157 -0.33 24.89 2.92
C VAL A 157 -0.64 25.31 1.49
N ASP A 158 -0.34 26.56 1.16
CA ASP A 158 -0.43 27.04 -0.22
C ASP A 158 0.69 26.41 -1.07
N PHE A 159 0.34 25.98 -2.28
CA PHE A 159 1.24 25.34 -3.22
C PHE A 159 2.47 26.19 -3.56
N GLN A 160 2.40 27.52 -3.44
CA GLN A 160 3.55 28.41 -3.59
C GLN A 160 4.69 28.13 -2.59
N TYR A 161 4.37 27.48 -1.45
CA TYR A 161 5.34 27.09 -0.42
C TYR A 161 5.76 25.62 -0.49
N LEU A 162 5.35 24.89 -1.54
CA LEU A 162 5.87 23.56 -1.80
C LEU A 162 7.26 23.66 -2.44
N SER A 163 8.14 22.74 -2.05
CA SER A 163 9.45 22.62 -2.71
C SER A 163 9.30 22.09 -4.13
N SER A 164 10.30 22.34 -4.99
CA SER A 164 10.33 21.77 -6.35
C SER A 164 10.25 20.24 -6.35
N ALA A 165 10.80 19.57 -5.32
CA ALA A 165 10.69 18.13 -5.18
C ALA A 165 9.24 17.68 -4.88
N GLN A 166 8.54 18.39 -3.98
CA GLN A 166 7.12 18.12 -3.69
C GLN A 166 6.24 18.38 -4.91
N LEU A 167 6.47 19.48 -5.63
CA LEU A 167 5.74 19.79 -6.86
C LEU A 167 6.00 18.76 -7.97
N GLY A 168 7.24 18.27 -8.11
CA GLY A 168 7.56 17.20 -9.06
C GLY A 168 6.80 15.91 -8.77
N VAL A 169 6.73 15.50 -7.49
CA VAL A 169 5.92 14.33 -7.09
C VAL A 169 4.43 14.54 -7.41
N LEU A 170 3.89 15.74 -7.15
CA LEU A 170 2.49 16.04 -7.49
C LEU A 170 2.23 16.02 -9.00
N GLN A 171 3.16 16.54 -9.80
CA GLN A 171 3.08 16.49 -11.25
C GLN A 171 3.09 15.04 -11.75
N HIS A 172 3.99 14.20 -11.23
CA HIS A 172 4.06 12.78 -11.56
C HIS A 172 2.73 12.07 -11.26
N VAL A 173 2.20 12.25 -10.03
CA VAL A 173 0.94 11.61 -9.61
C VAL A 173 -0.24 12.06 -10.48
N LEU A 174 -0.28 13.34 -10.86
CA LEU A 174 -1.40 13.88 -11.63
C LEU A 174 -1.31 13.55 -13.11
N PHE A 175 -0.15 13.64 -13.75
CA PHE A 175 -0.05 13.62 -15.21
C PHE A 175 0.68 12.41 -15.78
N ASP A 176 1.51 11.74 -14.99
CA ASP A 176 2.36 10.64 -15.45
C ASP A 176 1.92 9.26 -14.92
N SER A 177 1.03 9.24 -13.91
CA SER A 177 0.42 8.02 -13.38
C SER A 177 -0.64 7.43 -14.33
N LEU A 178 -0.61 6.09 -14.50
CA LEU A 178 -1.62 5.34 -15.26
C LEU A 178 -3.02 5.35 -14.61
N ASP A 179 -3.09 5.69 -13.31
CA ASP A 179 -4.34 5.83 -12.56
C ASP A 179 -4.39 7.24 -11.94
N PRO A 180 -5.07 8.21 -12.57
CA PRO A 180 -5.17 9.55 -12.02
C PRO A 180 -6.06 9.52 -10.78
N TYR A 181 -5.46 9.67 -9.60
CA TYR A 181 -6.14 9.79 -8.30
C TYR A 181 -7.01 11.07 -8.16
N LEU A 182 -7.25 11.77 -9.26
CA LEU A 182 -8.01 13.01 -9.29
C LEU A 182 -9.50 12.72 -9.27
N LYS A 183 -10.17 13.24 -8.25
CA LYS A 183 -11.61 13.18 -8.09
C LYS A 183 -12.20 14.58 -8.26
N LEU A 184 -13.47 14.65 -8.64
CA LEU A 184 -14.22 15.89 -8.68
C LEU A 184 -15.15 15.95 -7.46
N GLU A 185 -15.31 17.15 -6.90
CA GLU A 185 -16.31 17.39 -5.86
C GLU A 185 -17.72 17.03 -6.37
N GLU A 186 -18.54 16.45 -5.51
CA GLU A 186 -19.86 15.89 -5.86
C GLU A 186 -20.78 16.91 -6.54
N MET A 187 -20.72 18.18 -6.11
CA MET A 187 -21.47 19.29 -6.72
C MET A 187 -21.06 19.58 -8.18
N VAL A 188 -19.80 19.30 -8.55
CA VAL A 188 -19.31 19.43 -9.93
C VAL A 188 -19.79 18.24 -10.76
N LEU A 189 -19.71 17.03 -10.20
CA LEU A 189 -20.22 15.81 -10.83
C LEU A 189 -21.73 15.91 -11.15
N GLU A 190 -22.53 16.44 -10.22
CA GLU A 190 -23.97 16.65 -10.42
C GLU A 190 -24.29 17.67 -11.52
N ARG A 191 -23.49 18.73 -11.62
CA ARG A 191 -23.67 19.79 -12.63
C ARG A 191 -23.30 19.34 -14.04
N GLU A 192 -22.37 18.40 -14.16
CA GLU A 192 -21.89 17.86 -15.43
C GLU A 192 -22.57 16.55 -15.84
N ARG A 193 -23.50 16.04 -15.01
CA ARG A 193 -24.23 14.80 -15.25
C ARG A 193 -25.21 14.97 -16.41
N GLU A 194 -24.91 14.34 -17.55
CA GLU A 194 -25.90 14.16 -18.61
C GLU A 194 -26.88 13.02 -18.23
N PRO A 195 -28.18 13.14 -18.58
CA PRO A 195 -29.15 12.08 -18.30
C PRO A 195 -28.78 10.80 -19.08
N GLY A 196 -28.47 9.71 -18.36
CA GLY A 196 -28.28 8.37 -18.94
C GLY A 196 -26.86 7.82 -18.97
N MET A 197 -25.87 8.49 -18.38
CA MET A 197 -24.51 7.93 -18.21
C MET A 197 -24.41 7.14 -16.90
N ASP A 198 -24.07 5.85 -17.03
CA ASP A 198 -23.87 4.92 -15.92
C ASP A 198 -22.46 5.14 -15.34
N THR A 199 -22.37 5.39 -14.02
CA THR A 199 -21.15 5.80 -13.32
C THR A 199 -20.32 4.61 -12.81
N ASP A 200 -20.61 3.39 -13.25
CA ASP A 200 -20.20 2.16 -12.56
C ASP A 200 -18.79 1.66 -12.88
N TYR A 201 -18.11 2.25 -13.87
CA TYR A 201 -16.72 1.91 -14.21
C TYR A 201 -15.87 3.18 -14.27
N GLY A 202 -15.02 3.35 -13.25
CA GLY A 202 -14.23 4.54 -12.90
C GLY A 202 -13.16 5.00 -13.90
N PHE A 203 -13.41 4.94 -15.20
CA PHE A 203 -12.66 5.68 -16.22
C PHE A 203 -13.63 6.58 -16.97
N ASN A 204 -13.72 7.83 -16.53
CA ASN A 204 -14.38 8.87 -17.29
C ASN A 204 -13.29 9.61 -18.08
N LEU A 205 -13.43 9.75 -19.40
CA LEU A 205 -12.53 10.64 -20.15
C LEU A 205 -12.59 12.07 -19.59
N ARG A 206 -13.71 12.43 -18.94
CA ARG A 206 -13.87 13.65 -18.12
C ARG A 206 -13.29 13.53 -16.69
N THR A 207 -12.32 12.66 -16.45
CA THR A 207 -11.42 12.75 -15.29
C THR A 207 -9.98 12.91 -15.74
N GLU A 208 -9.75 13.16 -17.04
CA GLU A 208 -8.43 13.50 -17.55
C GLU A 208 -7.91 14.77 -16.85
N PRO A 209 -6.78 14.69 -16.14
CA PRO A 209 -6.19 15.80 -15.40
C PRO A 209 -6.01 17.05 -16.25
N THR A 210 -5.71 16.88 -17.54
CA THR A 210 -5.51 17.97 -18.51
C THR A 210 -6.79 18.73 -18.86
N GLU A 211 -7.99 18.15 -18.69
CA GLU A 211 -9.25 18.86 -18.92
C GLU A 211 -9.58 19.83 -17.77
N PHE A 212 -9.34 19.43 -16.52
CA PHE A 212 -9.63 20.25 -15.33
C PHE A 212 -8.46 21.16 -14.95
N LEU A 213 -7.24 20.70 -15.17
CA LEU A 213 -5.99 21.40 -14.89
C LEU A 213 -5.31 21.81 -16.19
N GLY A 214 -6.05 22.44 -17.11
CA GLY A 214 -5.52 22.85 -18.42
C GLY A 214 -4.35 23.83 -18.38
N ASN A 215 -4.13 24.51 -17.23
CA ASN A 215 -2.95 25.35 -16.98
C ASN A 215 -1.92 24.66 -16.06
N GLY A 216 -2.07 23.36 -15.82
CA GLY A 216 -1.31 22.60 -14.84
C GLY A 216 -1.64 22.98 -13.39
N ILE A 217 -0.72 22.62 -12.50
CA ILE A 217 -0.72 23.06 -11.11
C ILE A 217 -0.34 24.54 -11.07
N THR A 218 -1.23 25.40 -10.57
CA THR A 218 -0.92 26.82 -10.36
C THR A 218 -0.34 27.04 -8.96
N SER A 219 -0.24 28.30 -8.52
CA SER A 219 0.22 28.65 -7.16
C SER A 219 -0.96 29.06 -6.25
N LYS A 220 -2.18 28.66 -6.59
CA LYS A 220 -3.42 29.07 -5.88
C LYS A 220 -4.08 27.90 -5.17
N GLU A 221 -3.59 26.70 -5.42
CA GLU A 221 -4.00 25.43 -4.89
C GLU A 221 -3.50 25.28 -3.47
N MET A 222 -4.22 24.44 -2.72
CA MET A 222 -4.04 24.32 -1.29
C MET A 222 -3.98 22.85 -0.90
N MET A 223 -3.08 22.55 0.03
CA MET A 223 -2.91 21.22 0.61
C MET A 223 -3.26 21.26 2.10
N TRP A 224 -4.27 20.50 2.51
CA TRP A 224 -4.56 20.23 3.91
C TRP A 224 -3.85 18.95 4.32
N ILE A 225 -3.34 18.95 5.55
CA ILE A 225 -2.60 17.84 6.11
C ILE A 225 -3.25 17.47 7.43
N ASP A 226 -3.79 16.28 7.51
CA ASP A 226 -4.38 15.72 8.73
C ASP A 226 -3.47 14.61 9.25
N ASP A 227 -2.94 14.78 10.47
CA ASP A 227 -2.08 13.79 11.13
C ASP A 227 -2.82 13.19 12.33
N VAL A 228 -3.23 11.94 12.20
CA VAL A 228 -4.08 11.25 13.15
C VAL A 228 -3.35 10.03 13.70
N MET A 229 -3.33 9.90 15.03
CA MET A 229 -2.91 8.68 15.71
C MET A 229 -4.15 7.98 16.26
N ASP A 230 -4.29 6.70 15.97
CA ASP A 230 -5.39 5.86 16.46
C ASP A 230 -4.89 4.48 16.93
N TYR A 231 -5.76 3.75 17.63
CA TYR A 231 -5.55 2.35 17.94
C TYR A 231 -5.72 1.49 16.68
N LEU A 232 -4.88 0.46 16.59
CA LEU A 232 -4.97 -0.61 15.63
C LEU A 232 -5.34 -1.90 16.37
N LEU A 233 -6.33 -2.62 15.87
CA LEU A 233 -6.77 -3.91 16.38
C LEU A 233 -6.55 -4.92 15.27
N VAL A 234 -5.58 -5.79 15.47
CA VAL A 234 -5.32 -6.88 14.53
C VAL A 234 -6.17 -8.07 14.95
N GLY A 235 -7.26 -8.29 14.24
CA GLY A 235 -8.16 -9.41 14.46
C GLY A 235 -7.51 -10.72 14.02
N LEU A 236 -7.66 -11.76 14.85
CA LEU A 236 -7.15 -13.10 14.56
C LEU A 236 -8.32 -14.03 14.21
N THR A 237 -8.31 -14.55 12.98
CA THR A 237 -9.14 -15.69 12.57
C THR A 237 -8.25 -16.91 12.34
N LYS A 238 -8.83 -18.11 12.46
CA LYS A 238 -8.18 -19.33 12.00
C LYS A 238 -8.74 -19.67 10.63
N GLU A 239 -7.91 -19.68 9.58
CA GLU A 239 -8.30 -20.32 8.32
C GLU A 239 -8.41 -21.84 8.50
N ARG A 240 -9.18 -22.48 7.61
CA ARG A 240 -9.15 -23.94 7.43
C ARG A 240 -7.78 -24.46 6.97
N SER A 241 -6.96 -23.60 6.35
CA SER A 241 -5.63 -23.90 5.82
C SER A 241 -4.52 -23.98 6.89
N GLY A 242 -4.79 -23.50 8.11
CA GLY A 242 -3.82 -23.44 9.20
C GLY A 242 -2.97 -22.16 9.27
N PHE A 243 -3.23 -21.17 8.40
CA PHE A 243 -2.67 -19.82 8.52
C PHE A 243 -3.62 -18.90 9.29
N ASP A 244 -3.07 -18.02 10.12
CA ASP A 244 -3.85 -16.98 10.80
C ASP A 244 -4.00 -15.79 9.83
N ILE A 245 -5.23 -15.40 9.49
CA ILE A 245 -5.46 -14.11 8.82
C ILE A 245 -5.38 -13.02 9.88
N GLU A 246 -4.48 -12.08 9.67
CA GLU A 246 -4.33 -10.87 10.47
C GLU A 246 -4.92 -9.69 9.69
N ASP A 247 -6.02 -9.13 10.19
CA ASP A 247 -6.67 -7.95 9.58
C ASP A 247 -6.67 -6.78 10.56
N GLY A 248 -6.08 -5.67 10.14
CA GLY A 248 -5.86 -4.49 10.97
C GLY A 248 -7.01 -3.49 10.88
N MET A 249 -7.73 -3.28 11.99
CA MET A 249 -8.88 -2.39 12.07
C MET A 249 -8.69 -1.27 13.10
N ASN A 250 -9.23 -0.08 12.85
CA ASN A 250 -9.44 0.88 13.94
C ASN A 250 -10.71 0.48 14.75
N PRO A 251 -10.94 1.07 15.95
CA PRO A 251 -12.10 0.71 16.77
C PRO A 251 -13.46 0.88 16.09
N VAL A 252 -13.59 1.86 15.18
CA VAL A 252 -14.84 2.11 14.45
C VAL A 252 -15.07 1.04 13.39
N ALA A 253 -14.04 0.66 12.65
CA ALA A 253 -14.10 -0.43 11.67
C ALA A 253 -14.43 -1.77 12.34
N LEU A 254 -13.88 -2.04 13.53
CA LEU A 254 -14.28 -3.23 14.30
C LEU A 254 -15.75 -3.17 14.72
N ALA A 255 -16.27 -2.00 15.13
CA ALA A 255 -17.69 -1.85 15.45
C ALA A 255 -18.59 -2.17 14.24
N THR A 256 -18.21 -1.71 13.04
CA THR A 256 -18.89 -2.05 11.78
C THR A 256 -18.85 -3.56 11.53
N ASN A 257 -17.68 -4.18 11.62
CA ASN A 257 -17.53 -5.62 11.43
C ASN A 257 -18.38 -6.45 12.43
N LEU A 258 -18.45 -6.03 13.70
CA LEU A 258 -19.31 -6.67 14.69
C LEU A 258 -20.80 -6.51 14.35
N PHE A 259 -21.21 -5.32 13.91
CA PHE A 259 -22.58 -5.05 13.49
C PHE A 259 -22.99 -5.90 12.26
N GLU A 260 -22.11 -5.99 11.26
CA GLU A 260 -22.32 -6.80 10.07
C GLU A 260 -22.49 -8.29 10.41
N ASN A 261 -21.70 -8.78 11.37
CA ASN A 261 -21.84 -10.13 11.92
C ASN A 261 -23.17 -10.35 12.66
N GLU A 262 -23.71 -9.33 13.34
CA GLU A 262 -25.00 -9.38 14.05
C GLU A 262 -26.21 -9.29 13.12
N ARG A 263 -26.05 -8.65 11.96
CA ARG A 263 -27.10 -8.38 10.97
C ARG A 263 -26.81 -9.01 9.60
N PRO A 264 -26.65 -10.33 9.50
CA PRO A 264 -26.45 -10.99 8.21
C PRO A 264 -27.70 -10.90 7.30
N ASP A 265 -28.84 -10.44 7.82
CA ASP A 265 -30.01 -10.06 7.02
C ASP A 265 -29.80 -8.78 6.20
N LEU A 266 -29.01 -7.83 6.70
CA LEU A 266 -28.60 -6.61 6.00
C LEU A 266 -27.29 -6.80 5.23
N HIS A 267 -26.47 -7.76 5.65
CA HIS A 267 -25.15 -8.04 5.10
C HIS A 267 -25.05 -9.49 4.62
N PRO A 268 -25.68 -9.85 3.49
CA PRO A 268 -25.77 -11.24 3.04
C PRO A 268 -24.41 -11.91 2.77
N TRP A 269 -23.38 -11.13 2.42
CA TRP A 269 -22.02 -11.62 2.23
C TRP A 269 -21.41 -12.21 3.51
N MET A 270 -21.93 -11.85 4.69
CA MET A 270 -21.49 -12.43 5.98
C MET A 270 -22.03 -13.85 6.22
N LYS A 271 -22.92 -14.36 5.36
CA LYS A 271 -23.45 -15.74 5.43
C LYS A 271 -22.64 -16.74 4.63
N ASP A 272 -21.81 -16.27 3.71
CA ASP A 272 -21.07 -17.13 2.79
C ASP A 272 -19.78 -17.60 3.46
N GLU A 273 -19.82 -18.78 4.10
CA GLU A 273 -18.65 -19.41 4.73
C GLU A 273 -17.67 -19.99 3.71
N GLU A 274 -18.04 -20.06 2.42
CA GLU A 274 -17.14 -20.53 1.34
C GLU A 274 -16.25 -19.40 0.79
N GLN A 275 -16.66 -18.15 0.96
CA GLN A 275 -15.77 -17.02 0.75
C GLN A 275 -15.05 -16.77 2.09
N ASP A 276 -13.72 -16.68 2.10
CA ASP A 276 -12.88 -16.31 3.27
C ASP A 276 -13.20 -14.89 3.86
N VAL A 277 -14.38 -14.36 3.56
CA VAL A 277 -14.90 -13.03 3.88
C VAL A 277 -15.59 -13.01 5.24
N THR A 278 -15.87 -14.16 5.88
CA THR A 278 -16.40 -14.16 7.25
C THR A 278 -15.30 -13.78 8.26
N ARG A 279 -15.06 -12.49 8.38
CA ARG A 279 -14.17 -11.80 9.31
C ARG A 279 -14.68 -11.88 10.76
N LYS A 280 -14.82 -13.11 11.28
CA LYS A 280 -15.24 -13.41 12.66
C LYS A 280 -14.01 -13.61 13.54
N TYR A 281 -13.60 -12.54 14.20
CA TYR A 281 -12.41 -12.54 15.05
C TYR A 281 -12.71 -13.06 16.46
N SER A 282 -11.84 -13.91 16.99
CA SER A 282 -11.97 -14.46 18.35
C SER A 282 -11.06 -13.76 19.36
N ALA A 283 -9.97 -13.17 18.88
CA ALA A 283 -9.02 -12.43 19.67
C ALA A 283 -8.37 -11.32 18.84
N TYR A 284 -7.79 -10.35 19.53
CA TYR A 284 -7.18 -9.17 18.95
C TYR A 284 -5.81 -8.92 19.55
N ARG A 285 -4.87 -8.49 18.71
CA ARG A 285 -3.61 -7.87 19.15
C ARG A 285 -3.76 -6.36 19.10
N LEU A 286 -3.18 -5.67 20.06
CA LEU A 286 -3.29 -4.22 20.18
C LEU A 286 -2.08 -3.54 19.56
N GLY A 287 -2.35 -2.55 18.72
CA GLY A 287 -1.37 -1.69 18.09
C GLY A 287 -1.78 -0.24 18.07
N GLN A 288 -0.96 0.53 17.38
CA GLN A 288 -1.20 1.91 17.01
C GLN A 288 -1.02 2.07 15.51
N GLN A 289 -1.77 3.01 14.96
CA GLN A 289 -1.65 3.46 13.59
C GLN A 289 -1.57 4.98 13.60
N ARG A 290 -0.52 5.53 12.99
CA ARG A 290 -0.47 6.91 12.55
C ARG A 290 -0.88 6.97 11.08
N GLN A 291 -1.72 7.93 10.76
CA GLN A 291 -2.21 8.18 9.41
C GLN A 291 -2.01 9.66 9.11
N VAL A 292 -1.20 9.97 8.10
CA VAL A 292 -1.02 11.33 7.60
C VAL A 292 -1.71 11.43 6.26
N ARG A 293 -2.81 12.17 6.20
CA ARG A 293 -3.62 12.37 4.99
C ARG A 293 -3.32 13.74 4.41
N PHE A 294 -3.01 13.75 3.12
CA PHE A 294 -2.89 14.97 2.33
C PHE A 294 -4.15 15.11 1.49
N ARG A 295 -4.89 16.19 1.70
CA ARG A 295 -6.02 16.57 0.83
C ARG A 295 -5.59 17.75 0.00
N LEU A 296 -5.48 17.54 -1.31
CA LEU A 296 -5.04 18.56 -2.25
C LEU A 296 -6.27 19.05 -3.01
N HIS A 297 -6.53 20.34 -2.96
CA HIS A 297 -7.61 20.94 -3.75
C HIS A 297 -7.01 21.79 -4.86
N PHE A 298 -7.55 21.58 -6.05
CA PHE A 298 -7.14 22.24 -7.28
C PHE A 298 -8.22 23.19 -7.77
N GLY A 299 -7.90 23.96 -8.81
CA GLY A 299 -8.91 24.73 -9.53
C GLY A 299 -10.04 23.84 -10.07
N GLY A 300 -11.22 24.43 -10.29
CA GLY A 300 -12.35 23.72 -10.90
C GLY A 300 -13.08 22.72 -9.99
N GLY A 301 -12.78 22.70 -8.68
CA GLY A 301 -13.40 21.76 -7.75
C GLY A 301 -12.83 20.34 -7.83
N ALA A 302 -11.66 20.19 -8.46
CA ALA A 302 -10.92 18.94 -8.47
C ALA A 302 -10.14 18.78 -7.16
N TYR A 303 -10.05 17.55 -6.66
CA TYR A 303 -9.30 17.23 -5.46
C TYR A 303 -8.62 15.86 -5.56
N MET A 304 -7.60 15.67 -4.74
CA MET A 304 -6.87 14.42 -4.62
C MET A 304 -6.59 14.15 -3.14
N ALA A 305 -6.60 12.87 -2.76
CA ALA A 305 -6.25 12.45 -1.41
C ALA A 305 -5.11 11.44 -1.46
N LEU A 306 -4.01 11.76 -0.78
CA LEU A 306 -2.84 10.89 -0.63
C LEU A 306 -2.67 10.55 0.85
N GLU A 307 -2.08 9.39 1.15
CA GLU A 307 -2.04 8.92 2.53
C GLU A 307 -0.79 8.13 2.90
N VAL A 308 -0.17 8.50 4.03
CA VAL A 308 0.91 7.75 4.65
C VAL A 308 0.41 7.02 5.88
N ARG A 309 0.75 5.73 6.01
CA ARG A 309 0.45 4.92 7.19
C ARG A 309 1.73 4.48 7.90
N ASP A 310 1.70 4.54 9.23
CA ASP A 310 2.68 3.90 10.09
C ASP A 310 1.94 3.08 11.15
N LYS A 311 1.99 1.77 11.00
CA LYS A 311 1.30 0.80 11.86
C LYS A 311 2.32 0.04 12.69
N GLY A 312 1.96 -0.29 13.91
CA GLY A 312 2.77 -1.16 14.76
C GLY A 312 2.00 -1.75 15.91
N LEU A 313 2.30 -3.01 16.24
CA LEU A 313 1.79 -3.63 17.46
C LEU A 313 2.47 -3.04 18.70
N ILE A 314 1.67 -2.65 19.69
CA ILE A 314 2.12 -2.27 21.03
C ILE A 314 2.23 -3.52 21.90
N ASP A 315 1.25 -4.42 21.78
CA ASP A 315 1.18 -5.67 22.51
C ASP A 315 0.82 -6.80 21.54
N ARG A 316 1.74 -7.77 21.42
CA ARG A 316 1.59 -8.96 20.58
C ARG A 316 0.69 -10.03 21.21
N ARG A 317 0.31 -9.88 22.49
CA ARG A 317 -0.57 -10.84 23.16
C ARG A 317 -1.98 -10.71 22.60
N ALA A 318 -2.51 -11.83 22.12
CA ALA A 318 -3.90 -11.96 21.73
C ALA A 318 -4.81 -11.84 22.97
N ARG A 319 -5.85 -11.02 22.87
CA ARG A 319 -6.83 -10.77 23.94
C ARG A 319 -8.23 -10.85 23.38
N ALA A 320 -9.19 -11.35 24.17
CA ALA A 320 -10.59 -11.23 23.81
C ALA A 320 -11.01 -9.74 23.79
N LEU A 321 -12.07 -9.39 23.04
CA LEU A 321 -12.60 -8.02 23.00
C LEU A 321 -12.86 -7.46 24.41
N GLY A 322 -13.35 -8.29 25.32
CA GLY A 322 -13.62 -7.93 26.71
C GLY A 322 -12.37 -7.56 27.53
N ASP A 323 -11.19 -8.01 27.11
CA ASP A 323 -9.92 -7.81 27.83
C ASP A 323 -9.05 -6.69 27.23
N LEU A 324 -9.57 -5.99 26.20
CA LEU A 324 -8.91 -4.81 25.63
C LEU A 324 -8.98 -3.60 26.59
N PRO A 325 -8.08 -2.62 26.46
CA PRO A 325 -8.11 -1.40 27.26
C PRO A 325 -9.49 -0.72 27.22
N TYR A 326 -9.90 -0.13 28.35
CA TYR A 326 -11.23 0.47 28.50
C TYR A 326 -11.57 1.46 27.38
N GLU A 327 -10.64 2.37 27.04
CA GLU A 327 -10.84 3.38 26.00
C GLU A 327 -11.10 2.79 24.61
N VAL A 328 -10.44 1.68 24.29
CA VAL A 328 -10.63 0.94 23.04
C VAL A 328 -12.01 0.29 23.03
N ARG A 329 -12.34 -0.46 24.08
CA ARG A 329 -13.64 -1.14 24.21
C ARG A 329 -14.79 -0.16 24.15
N LYS A 330 -14.68 0.97 24.85
CA LYS A 330 -15.69 2.04 24.85
C LYS A 330 -15.95 2.54 23.43
N ARG A 331 -14.90 2.84 22.64
CA ARG A 331 -15.08 3.30 21.25
C ARG A 331 -15.72 2.25 20.34
N VAL A 332 -15.36 0.97 20.50
CA VAL A 332 -15.99 -0.13 19.75
C VAL A 332 -17.48 -0.23 20.10
N TYR A 333 -17.82 -0.27 21.40
CA TYR A 333 -19.21 -0.41 21.83
C TYR A 333 -20.06 0.83 21.53
N ASP A 334 -19.54 2.03 21.72
CA ASP A 334 -20.25 3.28 21.36
C ASP A 334 -20.56 3.31 19.85
N GLY A 335 -19.59 2.89 19.01
CA GLY A 335 -19.80 2.77 17.56
C GLY A 335 -20.85 1.72 17.20
N LEU A 336 -20.81 0.57 17.87
CA LEU A 336 -21.75 -0.53 17.63
C LEU A 336 -23.18 -0.14 18.04
N GLU A 337 -23.36 0.52 19.18
CA GLU A 337 -24.66 1.04 19.63
C GLU A 337 -25.21 2.09 18.66
N ARG A 338 -24.35 2.97 18.14
CA ARG A 338 -24.74 3.94 17.11
C ARG A 338 -25.25 3.25 15.85
N LEU A 339 -24.54 2.25 15.34
CA LEU A 339 -24.94 1.48 14.16
C LEU A 339 -26.28 0.75 14.40
N ARG A 340 -26.46 0.15 15.58
CA ARG A 340 -27.72 -0.49 15.98
C ARG A 340 -28.89 0.50 16.00
N ALA A 341 -28.66 1.73 16.47
CA ALA A 341 -29.69 2.77 16.52
C ALA A 341 -30.07 3.33 15.14
N GLU A 342 -29.12 3.39 14.22
CA GLU A 342 -29.33 3.87 12.84
C GLU A 342 -29.92 2.78 11.92
N ALA A 343 -29.82 1.51 12.31
CA ALA A 343 -30.22 0.38 11.49
C ALA A 343 -31.75 0.18 11.40
N PRO A 344 -32.27 -0.25 10.24
CA PRO A 344 -33.67 -0.63 10.13
C PRO A 344 -33.98 -1.84 11.04
N PRO A 345 -35.20 -1.89 11.63
CA PRO A 345 -35.60 -2.96 12.51
C PRO A 345 -35.54 -4.31 11.79
N LYS A 346 -35.18 -5.35 12.53
CA LYS A 346 -35.08 -6.71 11.98
C LYS A 346 -36.47 -7.15 11.52
N LYS A 347 -36.62 -7.54 10.25
CA LYS A 347 -37.90 -8.04 9.73
C LYS A 347 -38.30 -9.27 10.56
N GLY A 348 -39.39 -9.16 11.33
CA GLY A 348 -39.99 -10.28 12.09
C GLY A 348 -39.95 -10.19 13.62
N THR A 349 -39.47 -9.09 14.21
CA THR A 349 -39.64 -8.83 15.66
C THR A 349 -40.62 -7.70 15.88
N ASN A 350 -41.89 -8.07 16.11
CA ASN A 350 -42.89 -7.24 16.80
C ASN A 350 -42.94 -7.68 18.27
#